data_AF-A0AAV0DQG0-F1
#
_entry.id   AF-A0AAV0DQG0-F1
#
_cell.length_a   1.000
_cell.length_b   1.000
_cell.length_c   1.000
_cell.angle_alpha   90.00
_cell.angle_beta   90.00
_cell.angle_gamma   90.00
#
_symmetry.space_group_name_H-M   'P 1'
#
loop_
_entity.id
_entity.type
_entity.pdbx_description
1 polymer ?
#
loop_
_entity_poly.entity_id
_entity_poly.type
_entity_poly.pdbx_seq_one_letter_code
_entity_poly.pdbx_strand_id
1 'polypeptide(L)'
;MFCCGSTNETRGFSCGLWVLLHSLSVRVDDAESEMAFKTTCDFIHHFFICQECREHFYEMCSRVSTPFNKARDFALWLWDAHNTVNKRLMKAEASLRTGDPKFPKAVWPPQQLCQSCYLGQTKKEGNESKLINWDQDEVFKFLVTYYGKTLVSLYRDRELLGGDENPSLEEPVSSTNAIVVPVGAAFAIAVASCAFGALAWFWRSRQKNRKYKYLHSLKNI
;
A
#
# COMPACT_ATOMS: atom_id res chain seq x y z
N MET A 1 0.07 -14.00 -6.21
CA MET A 1 1.54 -13.91 -6.30
C MET A 1 2.03 -12.72 -7.17
N PHE A 2 1.18 -11.73 -7.50
CA PHE A 2 1.50 -10.63 -8.44
C PHE A 2 2.64 -9.70 -7.96
N CYS A 3 2.83 -9.55 -6.65
CA CYS A 3 3.79 -8.65 -6.03
C CYS A 3 4.95 -9.36 -5.30
N CYS A 4 5.16 -10.65 -5.53
CA CYS A 4 6.30 -11.36 -4.96
C CYS A 4 7.60 -10.91 -5.63
N GLY A 5 8.59 -10.54 -4.82
CA GLY A 5 9.95 -10.24 -5.26
C GLY A 5 10.70 -11.50 -5.67
N SER A 6 11.83 -11.32 -6.37
CA SER A 6 12.81 -12.40 -6.56
C SER A 6 13.65 -12.68 -5.30
N THR A 7 13.65 -11.74 -4.35
CA THR A 7 14.21 -11.89 -3.00
C THR A 7 13.15 -11.51 -1.95
N ASN A 8 13.40 -11.82 -0.67
CA ASN A 8 12.45 -11.54 0.41
C ASN A 8 12.31 -10.04 0.71
N GLU A 9 13.33 -9.26 0.37
CA GLU A 9 13.45 -7.84 0.68
C GLU A 9 12.88 -6.96 -0.45
N THR A 10 12.50 -7.54 -1.59
CA THR A 10 12.08 -6.81 -2.78
C THR A 10 10.57 -6.90 -3.03
N ARG A 11 10.00 -5.83 -3.60
CA ARG A 11 8.58 -5.71 -3.95
C ARG A 11 7.65 -5.80 -2.72
N GLY A 12 6.87 -6.88 -2.61
CA GLY A 12 5.99 -7.15 -1.48
C GLY A 12 4.92 -6.08 -1.25
N PHE A 13 4.83 -5.62 0.00
CA PHE A 13 3.82 -4.65 0.46
C PHE A 13 3.77 -3.39 -0.40
N SER A 14 4.93 -2.81 -0.75
CA SER A 14 4.99 -1.58 -1.55
C SER A 14 4.35 -1.76 -2.94
N CYS A 15 4.60 -2.89 -3.59
CA CYS A 15 3.96 -3.25 -4.86
C CYS A 15 2.45 -3.42 -4.69
N GLY A 16 2.03 -4.14 -3.64
CA GLY A 16 0.62 -4.37 -3.36
C GLY A 16 -0.14 -3.06 -3.11
N LEU A 17 0.47 -2.13 -2.40
CA LEU A 17 -0.10 -0.82 -2.13
C LEU A 17 -0.28 0.00 -3.42
N TRP A 18 0.73 0.03 -4.31
CA TRP A 18 0.55 0.66 -5.62
C TRP A 18 -0.60 0.05 -6.41
N VAL A 19 -0.69 -1.29 -6.45
CA VAL A 19 -1.78 -1.99 -7.14
C VAL A 19 -3.14 -1.62 -6.54
N LEU A 20 -3.25 -1.54 -5.22
CA LEU A 20 -4.46 -1.13 -4.52
C LEU A 20 -4.86 0.30 -4.91
N LEU A 21 -3.94 1.25 -4.83
CA LEU A 21 -4.21 2.65 -5.13
C LEU A 21 -4.62 2.85 -6.60
N HIS A 22 -3.94 2.19 -7.53
CA HIS A 22 -4.31 2.20 -8.95
C HIS A 22 -5.70 1.58 -9.16
N SER A 23 -5.98 0.45 -8.51
CA SER A 23 -7.28 -0.21 -8.56
C SER A 23 -8.42 0.65 -8.00
N LEU A 24 -8.16 1.41 -6.95
CA LEU A 24 -9.09 2.39 -6.40
C LEU A 24 -9.33 3.53 -7.40
N SER A 25 -8.25 4.13 -7.93
CA SER A 25 -8.34 5.31 -8.80
C SER A 25 -9.18 5.11 -10.07
N VAL A 26 -9.23 3.88 -10.60
CA VAL A 26 -10.03 3.55 -11.79
C VAL A 26 -11.47 3.10 -11.47
N ARG A 27 -11.84 3.02 -10.19
CA ARG A 27 -13.15 2.54 -9.72
C ARG A 27 -13.97 3.58 -8.96
N VAL A 28 -13.31 4.60 -8.40
CA VAL A 28 -14.02 5.69 -7.71
C VAL A 28 -14.92 6.45 -8.67
N ASP A 29 -16.02 6.97 -8.14
CA ASP A 29 -16.87 7.87 -8.92
C ASP A 29 -16.20 9.24 -9.10
N ASP A 30 -16.62 9.98 -10.12
CA ASP A 30 -16.12 11.33 -10.41
C ASP A 30 -16.27 12.25 -9.19
N ALA A 31 -17.39 12.15 -8.46
CA ALA A 31 -17.65 12.93 -7.25
C ALA A 31 -16.74 12.58 -6.06
N GLU A 32 -16.14 11.38 -6.06
CA GLU A 32 -15.28 10.88 -4.99
C GLU A 32 -13.78 11.06 -5.29
N SER A 33 -13.44 11.46 -6.51
CA SER A 33 -12.07 11.48 -7.03
C SER A 33 -11.13 12.35 -6.20
N GLU A 34 -11.59 13.54 -5.81
CA GLU A 34 -10.83 14.44 -4.94
C GLU A 34 -10.61 13.87 -3.54
N MET A 35 -11.63 13.22 -2.97
CA MET A 35 -11.53 12.60 -1.64
C MET A 35 -10.54 11.43 -1.67
N ALA A 36 -10.60 10.61 -2.72
CA ALA A 36 -9.71 9.48 -2.92
C ALA A 36 -8.25 9.93 -3.10
N PHE A 37 -8.02 10.99 -3.86
CA PHE A 37 -6.70 11.61 -4.00
C PHE A 37 -6.15 12.08 -2.64
N LYS A 38 -6.91 12.90 -1.91
CA LYS A 38 -6.50 13.41 -0.59
C LYS A 38 -6.21 12.29 0.40
N THR A 39 -7.11 11.31 0.47
CA THR A 39 -6.97 10.14 1.35
C THR A 39 -5.72 9.32 0.98
N THR A 40 -5.41 9.20 -0.31
CA THR A 40 -4.17 8.54 -0.77
C THR A 40 -2.94 9.28 -0.28
N CYS A 41 -2.89 10.60 -0.47
CA CYS A 41 -1.78 11.43 -0.01
C CYS A 41 -1.61 11.39 1.52
N ASP A 42 -2.70 11.51 2.27
CA ASP A 42 -2.69 11.47 3.73
C ASP A 42 -2.30 10.09 4.25
N PHE A 43 -2.82 9.02 3.65
CA PHE A 43 -2.47 7.65 4.04
C PHE A 43 -0.97 7.41 3.88
N ILE A 44 -0.41 7.76 2.72
CA ILE A 44 1.03 7.60 2.47
C ILE A 44 1.85 8.46 3.41
N HIS A 45 1.44 9.72 3.61
CA HIS A 45 2.17 10.64 4.48
C HIS A 45 2.21 10.16 5.93
N HIS A 46 1.13 9.60 6.46
CA HIS A 46 1.06 9.26 7.89
C HIS A 46 1.42 7.81 8.21
N PHE A 47 1.18 6.86 7.29
CA PHE A 47 1.25 5.43 7.60
C PHE A 47 2.28 4.65 6.79
N PHE A 48 2.83 5.20 5.70
CA PHE A 48 3.82 4.45 4.91
C PHE A 48 5.18 4.38 5.64
N ILE A 49 5.69 3.17 5.79
CA ILE A 49 6.86 2.85 6.64
C ILE A 49 8.14 3.57 6.20
N CYS A 50 8.34 3.73 4.89
CA CYS A 50 9.55 4.36 4.35
C CYS A 50 9.43 5.88 4.40
N GLN A 51 10.14 6.53 5.34
CA GLN A 51 10.15 7.98 5.53
C GLN A 51 10.52 8.75 4.26
N GLU A 52 11.64 8.41 3.63
CA GLU A 52 12.08 9.07 2.40
C GLU A 52 11.06 8.88 1.26
N CYS A 53 10.40 7.72 1.21
CA CYS A 53 9.40 7.43 0.18
C CYS A 53 8.15 8.30 0.36
N ARG A 54 7.66 8.48 1.59
CA ARG A 54 6.49 9.32 1.87
C ARG A 54 6.77 10.81 1.64
N GLU A 55 7.96 11.30 1.96
CA GLU A 55 8.35 12.69 1.72
C GLU A 55 8.32 13.01 0.22
N HIS A 56 8.93 12.16 -0.59
CA HIS A 56 8.90 12.31 -2.04
C HIS A 56 7.50 12.20 -2.65
N PHE A 57 6.67 11.27 -2.16
CA PHE A 57 5.30 11.14 -2.66
C PHE A 57 4.45 12.36 -2.27
N TYR A 58 4.60 12.84 -1.05
CA TYR A 58 3.89 14.01 -0.55
C TYR A 58 4.29 15.29 -1.28
N GLU A 59 5.55 15.42 -1.70
CA GLU A 59 5.99 16.52 -2.57
C GLU A 59 5.26 16.52 -3.93
N MET A 60 4.97 15.34 -4.50
CA MET A 60 4.15 15.28 -5.71
C MET A 60 2.69 15.67 -5.42
N CYS A 61 2.14 15.24 -4.27
CA CYS A 61 0.81 15.63 -3.83
C CYS A 61 0.67 17.15 -3.65
N SER A 62 1.63 17.81 -3.02
CA SER A 62 1.57 19.25 -2.70
C SER A 62 1.64 20.16 -3.93
N ARG A 63 2.08 19.63 -5.07
CA ARG A 63 2.12 20.34 -6.36
C ARG A 63 0.75 20.35 -7.08
N VAL A 64 -0.21 19.54 -6.63
CA VAL A 64 -1.57 19.55 -7.17
C VAL A 64 -2.32 20.76 -6.61
N SER A 65 -2.67 21.69 -7.49
CA SER A 65 -3.36 22.94 -7.13
C SER A 65 -4.85 22.95 -7.46
N THR A 66 -5.29 22.06 -8.36
CA THR A 66 -6.68 21.95 -8.80
C THR A 66 -7.30 20.64 -8.31
N PRO A 67 -8.51 20.66 -7.73
CA PRO A 67 -9.20 19.45 -7.33
C PRO A 67 -9.49 18.50 -8.50
N PHE A 68 -9.46 17.20 -8.24
CA PHE A 68 -9.86 16.19 -9.21
C PHE A 68 -11.38 16.03 -9.26
N ASN A 69 -11.99 16.44 -10.37
CA ASN A 69 -13.44 16.30 -10.60
C ASN A 69 -13.81 15.06 -11.41
N LYS A 70 -12.81 14.27 -11.85
CA LYS A 70 -12.99 13.06 -12.65
C LYS A 70 -12.05 11.96 -12.18
N ALA A 71 -12.55 10.73 -12.17
CA ALA A 71 -11.77 9.56 -11.82
C ALA A 71 -10.61 9.37 -12.79
N ARG A 72 -10.85 9.69 -14.07
CA ARG A 72 -9.84 9.71 -15.13
C ARG A 72 -8.61 10.55 -14.77
N ASP A 73 -8.84 11.76 -14.26
CA ASP A 73 -7.75 12.71 -14.02
C ASP A 73 -6.93 12.28 -12.80
N PHE A 74 -7.59 11.76 -11.76
CA PHE A 74 -6.89 11.18 -10.61
C PHE A 74 -6.08 9.92 -11.01
N ALA A 75 -6.67 9.00 -11.79
CA ALA A 75 -5.98 7.80 -12.25
C ALA A 75 -4.75 8.13 -13.11
N LEU A 76 -4.86 9.10 -14.03
CA LEU A 76 -3.74 9.56 -14.84
C LEU A 76 -2.68 10.26 -13.99
N TRP A 77 -3.07 11.08 -13.00
CA TRP A 77 -2.11 11.69 -12.09
C TRP A 77 -1.34 10.64 -11.29
N LEU A 78 -2.03 9.64 -10.73
CA LEU A 78 -1.40 8.58 -9.95
C LEU A 78 -0.44 7.74 -10.81
N TRP A 79 -0.81 7.51 -12.08
CA TRP A 79 0.03 6.85 -13.07
C TRP A 79 1.31 7.64 -13.37
N ASP A 80 1.19 8.94 -13.63
CA ASP A 80 2.36 9.79 -13.90
C ASP A 80 3.27 9.93 -12.67
N ALA A 81 2.67 10.09 -11.48
CA ALA A 81 3.39 10.11 -10.21
C ALA A 81 4.19 8.80 -9.99
N HIS A 82 3.57 7.65 -10.25
CA HIS A 82 4.26 6.36 -10.13
C HIS A 82 5.38 6.22 -11.18
N ASN A 83 5.19 6.72 -12.40
CA ASN A 83 6.25 6.73 -13.40
C ASN A 83 7.41 7.67 -13.05
N THR A 84 7.13 8.78 -12.38
CA THR A 84 8.15 9.66 -11.81
C THR A 84 9.00 8.91 -10.77
N VAL A 85 8.34 8.17 -9.87
CA VAL A 85 9.02 7.28 -8.91
C VAL A 85 9.83 6.21 -9.63
N ASN A 86 9.29 5.54 -10.64
CA ASN A 86 10.00 4.51 -11.41
C ASN A 86 11.26 5.06 -12.08
N LYS A 87 11.19 6.23 -12.71
CA LYS A 87 12.36 6.87 -13.35
C LYS A 87 13.46 7.19 -12.34
N ARG A 88 13.10 7.68 -11.15
CA ARG A 88 14.07 7.96 -10.07
C ARG A 88 14.69 6.66 -9.55
N LEU A 89 13.84 5.70 -9.18
CA LEU A 89 14.30 4.43 -8.59
C LEU A 89 15.10 3.60 -9.58
N MET A 90 14.80 3.64 -10.88
CA MET A 90 15.60 2.99 -11.91
C MET A 90 17.08 3.39 -11.85
N LYS A 91 17.37 4.67 -11.58
CA LYS A 91 18.75 5.16 -11.42
C LYS A 91 19.32 4.78 -10.05
N ALA A 92 18.57 5.05 -8.98
CA ALA A 92 19.02 4.82 -7.61
C ALA A 92 19.30 3.33 -7.33
N GLU A 93 18.33 2.47 -7.64
CA GLU A 93 18.43 1.02 -7.41
C GLU A 93 19.53 0.37 -8.26
N ALA A 94 19.77 0.84 -9.49
CA ALA A 94 20.87 0.37 -10.32
C ALA A 94 22.23 0.78 -9.74
N SER A 95 22.36 2.01 -9.24
CA SER A 95 23.61 2.50 -8.63
C SER A 95 23.93 1.80 -7.31
N LEU A 96 22.92 1.53 -6.49
CA LEU A 96 23.06 0.92 -5.16
C LEU A 96 22.95 -0.62 -5.19
N ARG A 97 22.58 -1.20 -6.33
CA ARG A 97 22.32 -2.65 -6.50
C ARG A 97 21.26 -3.18 -5.53
N THR A 98 20.23 -2.37 -5.27
CA THR A 98 19.13 -2.68 -4.34
C THR A 98 17.82 -3.07 -5.04
N GLY A 99 17.74 -2.90 -6.35
CA GLY A 99 16.54 -3.24 -7.13
C GLY A 99 16.35 -4.74 -7.30
N ASP A 100 15.11 -5.14 -7.56
CA ASP A 100 14.78 -6.55 -7.86
C ASP A 100 15.38 -6.97 -9.22
N PRO A 101 16.27 -7.98 -9.27
CA PRO A 101 16.90 -8.42 -10.51
C PRO A 101 15.92 -8.90 -11.59
N LYS A 102 14.78 -9.49 -11.20
CA LYS A 102 13.77 -10.01 -12.15
C LYS A 102 12.73 -8.96 -12.53
N PHE A 103 12.63 -7.88 -11.75
CA PHE A 103 11.63 -6.83 -11.95
C PHE A 103 12.27 -5.42 -11.90
N PRO A 104 13.19 -5.11 -12.83
CA PRO A 104 13.81 -3.80 -12.88
C PRO A 104 12.75 -2.70 -13.12
N LYS A 105 12.96 -1.53 -12.50
CA LYS A 105 12.07 -0.37 -12.71
C LYS A 105 12.10 0.03 -14.18
N ALA A 106 10.92 0.26 -14.73
CA ALA A 106 10.73 0.71 -16.09
C ALA A 106 9.59 1.73 -16.13
N VAL A 107 9.55 2.53 -17.19
CA VAL A 107 8.38 3.35 -17.49
C VAL A 107 7.22 2.42 -17.85
N TRP A 108 6.07 2.63 -17.21
CA TRP A 108 4.90 1.79 -17.31
C TRP A 108 3.74 2.52 -18.01
N PRO A 109 2.97 1.88 -18.91
CA PRO A 109 3.26 0.55 -19.46
C PRO A 109 4.44 0.59 -20.44
N PRO A 110 5.22 -0.50 -20.51
CA PRO A 110 6.13 -0.68 -21.63
C PRO A 110 5.34 -0.81 -22.96
N GLN A 111 5.97 -0.43 -24.08
CA GLN A 111 5.31 -0.40 -25.39
C GLN A 111 4.74 -1.76 -25.82
N GLN A 112 5.36 -2.85 -25.36
CA GLN A 112 4.89 -4.22 -25.58
C GLN A 112 3.53 -4.51 -24.92
N LEU A 113 3.19 -3.79 -23.84
CA LEU A 113 1.90 -3.94 -23.16
C LEU A 113 0.83 -2.97 -23.69
N CYS A 114 1.24 -1.80 -24.18
CA CYS A 114 0.31 -0.84 -24.78
C CYS A 114 1.00 -0.04 -25.87
N GLN A 115 0.91 -0.50 -27.12
CA GLN A 115 1.48 0.23 -28.25
C GLN A 115 0.68 1.51 -28.57
N SER A 116 -0.64 1.48 -28.40
CA SER A 116 -1.52 2.63 -28.66
C SER A 116 -1.32 3.78 -27.67
N CYS A 117 -0.78 3.51 -26.48
CA CYS A 117 -0.43 4.54 -25.49
C CYS A 117 0.66 5.52 -25.98
N TYR A 118 1.36 5.22 -27.08
CA TYR A 118 2.49 6.00 -27.58
C TYR A 118 2.14 6.71 -28.89
N LEU A 119 2.06 8.05 -28.87
CA LEU A 119 1.79 8.88 -30.07
C LEU A 119 2.98 9.00 -31.04
N GLY A 120 4.14 8.47 -30.68
CA GLY A 120 5.38 8.49 -31.46
C GLY A 120 6.61 8.90 -30.63
N GLN A 121 7.81 8.44 -31.01
CA GLN A 121 9.06 8.88 -30.37
C GLN A 121 9.59 10.13 -31.07
N THR A 122 9.46 11.31 -30.45
CA THR A 122 10.25 12.47 -30.89
C THR A 122 11.71 12.24 -30.50
N LYS A 123 12.56 11.96 -31.49
CA LYS A 123 14.01 12.09 -31.31
C LYS A 123 14.30 13.59 -31.16
N LYS A 124 14.53 14.06 -29.93
CA LYS A 124 15.28 15.30 -29.77
C LYS A 124 16.76 14.96 -29.99
N GLU A 125 17.38 15.58 -30.99
CA GLU A 125 18.84 15.58 -31.13
C GLU A 125 19.42 16.36 -29.94
N GLY A 126 20.31 15.71 -29.20
CA GLY A 126 20.88 16.21 -27.94
C GLY A 126 20.85 15.11 -26.90
N ASN A 127 21.86 15.10 -26.01
CA ASN A 127 22.13 14.06 -25.01
C ASN A 127 21.10 14.02 -23.86
N GLU A 128 19.80 14.10 -24.17
CA GLU A 128 18.71 14.19 -23.22
C GLU A 128 17.64 13.13 -23.50
N SER A 129 17.15 12.54 -22.42
CA SER A 129 16.12 11.51 -22.33
C SER A 129 15.06 11.60 -23.42
N LYS A 130 14.86 10.50 -24.16
CA LYS A 130 13.72 10.30 -25.08
C LYS A 130 12.42 10.74 -24.39
N LEU A 131 11.86 11.87 -24.81
CA LEU A 131 10.58 12.35 -24.32
C LEU A 131 9.50 11.45 -24.94
N ILE A 132 8.84 10.66 -24.10
CA ILE A 132 7.71 9.82 -24.53
C ILE A 132 6.50 10.73 -24.68
N ASN A 133 5.93 10.77 -25.88
CA ASN A 133 4.65 11.42 -26.13
C ASN A 133 3.51 10.41 -25.90
N TRP A 134 2.68 10.67 -24.89
CA TRP A 134 1.63 9.75 -24.45
C TRP A 134 0.28 10.09 -25.07
N ASP A 135 -0.42 9.07 -25.53
CA ASP A 135 -1.87 9.15 -25.74
C ASP A 135 -2.56 8.89 -24.40
N GLN A 136 -3.01 9.95 -23.73
CA GLN A 136 -3.60 9.83 -22.40
C GLN A 136 -4.93 9.07 -22.40
N ASP A 137 -5.67 9.08 -23.51
CA ASP A 137 -6.93 8.34 -23.61
C ASP A 137 -6.66 6.84 -23.70
N GLU A 138 -5.68 6.44 -24.50
CA GLU A 138 -5.24 5.04 -24.58
C GLU A 138 -4.58 4.57 -23.27
N VAL A 139 -3.80 5.43 -22.61
CA VAL A 139 -3.27 5.15 -21.27
C VAL A 139 -4.39 4.91 -20.27
N PHE A 140 -5.42 5.76 -20.24
CA PHE A 140 -6.52 5.59 -19.32
C PHE A 140 -7.32 4.30 -19.60
N LYS A 141 -7.62 4.00 -20.87
CA LYS A 141 -8.27 2.72 -21.26
C LYS A 141 -7.45 1.51 -20.80
N PHE A 142 -6.12 1.59 -20.95
CA PHE A 142 -5.21 0.56 -20.48
C PHE A 142 -5.25 0.42 -18.96
N LEU A 143 -5.19 1.53 -18.20
CA LEU A 143 -5.28 1.54 -16.73
C LEU A 143 -6.56 0.87 -16.24
N VAL A 144 -7.72 1.26 -16.80
CA VAL A 144 -9.03 0.69 -16.45
C VAL A 144 -9.08 -0.81 -16.75
N THR A 145 -8.53 -1.24 -17.89
CA THR A 145 -8.51 -2.65 -18.26
C THR A 145 -7.60 -3.46 -17.33
N TYR A 146 -6.37 -2.99 -17.12
CA TYR A 146 -5.34 -3.68 -16.36
C TYR A 146 -5.70 -3.76 -14.87
N TYR A 147 -5.97 -2.62 -14.23
CA TYR A 147 -6.28 -2.56 -12.80
C TYR A 147 -7.75 -2.88 -12.48
N GLY A 148 -8.63 -2.85 -13.47
CA GLY A 148 -10.03 -3.23 -13.37
C GLY A 148 -10.25 -4.72 -13.65
N LYS A 149 -10.33 -5.07 -14.94
CA LYS A 149 -10.79 -6.38 -15.43
C LYS A 149 -9.74 -7.47 -15.27
N THR A 150 -8.50 -7.20 -15.70
CA THR A 150 -7.43 -8.22 -15.74
C THR A 150 -7.07 -8.72 -14.35
N LEU A 151 -6.87 -7.82 -13.39
CA LEU A 151 -6.58 -8.23 -12.01
C LEU A 151 -7.69 -9.09 -11.41
N VAL A 152 -8.96 -8.72 -11.59
CA VAL A 152 -10.09 -9.50 -11.06
C VAL A 152 -10.16 -10.90 -11.69
N SER A 153 -9.92 -11.01 -13.00
CA SER A 153 -9.87 -12.32 -13.69
C SER A 153 -8.76 -13.20 -13.13
N LEU A 154 -7.54 -12.67 -12.99
CA LEU A 154 -6.39 -13.42 -12.48
C LEU A 154 -6.61 -13.98 -11.06
N TYR A 155 -7.42 -13.31 -10.24
CA TYR A 155 -7.81 -13.84 -8.94
C TYR A 155 -8.89 -14.92 -9.04
N ARG A 156 -9.93 -14.72 -9.86
CA ARG A 156 -10.99 -15.74 -10.04
C ARG A 156 -10.49 -17.03 -10.67
N ASP A 157 -9.66 -16.93 -11.71
CA ASP A 157 -9.11 -18.10 -12.38
C ASP A 157 -8.26 -18.94 -11.43
N ARG A 158 -7.62 -18.30 -10.44
CA ARG A 158 -6.82 -18.98 -9.42
C ARG A 158 -7.66 -19.63 -8.33
N GLU A 159 -8.81 -19.04 -7.98
CA GLU A 159 -9.78 -19.64 -7.06
C GLU A 159 -10.38 -20.92 -7.65
N LEU A 160 -10.66 -20.92 -8.95
CA LEU A 160 -11.14 -22.09 -9.69
C LEU A 160 -10.07 -23.19 -9.83
N LEU A 161 -8.79 -22.83 -9.93
CA LEU A 161 -7.69 -23.79 -10.00
C LEU A 161 -7.21 -24.30 -8.62
N GLY A 162 -7.69 -23.72 -7.52
CA GLY A 162 -7.34 -24.10 -6.14
C GLY A 162 -8.39 -24.94 -5.42
N GLY A 163 -9.43 -25.41 -6.12
CA GLY A 163 -10.60 -26.07 -5.54
C GLY A 163 -10.54 -27.58 -5.41
N ASP A 164 -9.43 -28.25 -5.74
CA ASP A 164 -9.37 -29.73 -5.75
C ASP A 164 -8.01 -30.27 -5.31
N GLU A 165 -7.68 -30.17 -4.02
CA GLU A 165 -6.61 -30.99 -3.42
C GLU A 165 -7.04 -31.51 -2.03
N ASN A 166 -7.34 -32.81 -1.98
CA ASN A 166 -7.50 -33.62 -0.78
C ASN A 166 -6.09 -33.97 -0.26
N PRO A 167 -5.71 -33.69 1.00
CA PRO A 167 -4.32 -33.85 1.43
C PRO A 167 -4.08 -35.26 1.99
N SER A 168 -3.29 -36.07 1.29
CA SER A 168 -2.66 -37.25 1.87
C SER A 168 -1.18 -37.35 1.45
N LEU A 169 -0.32 -37.33 2.49
CA LEU A 169 1.07 -37.80 2.59
C LEU A 169 2.21 -36.90 2.09
N GLU A 170 2.77 -36.14 3.06
CA GLU A 170 4.19 -35.89 3.44
C GLU A 170 5.21 -35.58 2.32
N GLU A 171 6.04 -34.51 2.36
CA GLU A 171 6.80 -33.91 3.46
C GLU A 171 7.35 -32.50 3.06
N PRO A 172 8.20 -31.78 3.85
CA PRO A 172 7.86 -30.57 4.59
C PRO A 172 8.43 -29.27 3.96
N VAL A 173 7.63 -28.18 3.95
CA VAL A 173 8.19 -26.82 3.92
C VAL A 173 7.55 -25.98 5.01
N SER A 174 8.38 -25.73 6.02
CA SER A 174 8.22 -24.78 7.12
C SER A 174 7.84 -23.39 6.62
N SER A 175 6.70 -22.87 7.09
CA SER A 175 6.57 -21.49 7.62
C SER A 175 5.17 -21.26 8.21
N THR A 176 4.92 -21.85 9.38
CA THR A 176 3.86 -21.38 10.28
C THR A 176 4.41 -21.45 11.70
N ASN A 177 5.21 -20.46 12.10
CA ASN A 177 5.59 -20.31 13.50
C ASN A 177 4.42 -19.70 14.29
N ALA A 178 3.34 -20.45 14.44
CA ALA A 178 2.53 -20.33 15.63
C ALA A 178 3.33 -21.03 16.74
N ILE A 179 4.04 -20.26 17.57
CA ILE A 179 4.67 -20.81 18.78
C ILE A 179 3.52 -21.39 19.60
N VAL A 180 3.48 -22.73 19.69
CA VAL A 180 2.59 -23.42 20.63
C VAL A 180 3.05 -23.01 22.02
N VAL A 181 2.35 -22.04 22.62
CA VAL A 181 2.66 -21.56 23.96
C VAL A 181 2.36 -22.72 24.92
N PRO A 182 3.33 -23.20 25.72
CA PRO A 182 3.07 -24.24 26.70
C PRO A 182 1.91 -23.81 27.60
N VAL A 183 1.00 -24.74 27.93
CA VAL A 183 -0.22 -24.44 28.72
C VAL A 183 0.12 -23.68 30.02
N GLY A 184 1.28 -23.98 30.63
CA GLY A 184 1.77 -23.26 31.81
C GLY A 184 2.08 -21.77 31.57
N ALA A 185 2.64 -21.41 30.41
CA ALA A 185 2.92 -20.02 30.06
C ALA A 185 1.63 -19.25 29.74
N ALA A 186 0.67 -19.89 29.06
CA ALA A 186 -0.65 -19.30 28.81
C ALA A 186 -1.39 -19.03 30.13
N PHE A 187 -1.35 -19.98 31.07
CA PHE A 187 -1.94 -19.82 32.40
C PHE A 187 -1.28 -18.69 33.20
N ALA A 188 0.07 -18.59 33.17
CA ALA A 188 0.79 -17.52 33.85
C ALA A 188 0.44 -16.12 33.30
N ILE A 189 0.32 -15.98 31.97
CA ILE A 189 -0.09 -14.72 31.33
C ILE A 189 -1.52 -14.33 31.72
N ALA A 190 -2.43 -15.31 31.76
CA ALA A 190 -3.83 -15.07 32.18
C ALA A 190 -3.91 -14.60 33.64
N VAL A 191 -3.19 -15.28 34.55
CA VAL A 191 -3.15 -14.91 35.97
C VAL A 191 -2.54 -13.52 36.16
N ALA A 192 -1.43 -13.21 35.49
CA ALA A 192 -0.79 -11.91 35.56
C ALA A 192 -1.74 -10.80 35.06
N SER A 193 -2.39 -11.01 33.91
CA SER A 193 -3.32 -10.03 33.32
C SER A 193 -4.51 -9.76 34.24
N CYS A 194 -5.08 -10.80 34.86
CA CYS A 194 -6.16 -10.65 35.83
C CYS A 194 -5.71 -9.92 37.10
N ALA A 195 -4.50 -10.20 37.61
CA ALA A 195 -3.94 -9.52 38.78
C ALA A 195 -3.73 -8.02 38.51
N PHE A 196 -3.18 -7.66 37.34
CA PHE A 196 -3.04 -6.26 36.93
C PHE A 196 -4.39 -5.56 36.80
N GLY A 197 -5.40 -6.23 36.22
CA GLY A 197 -6.76 -5.71 36.14
C GLY A 197 -7.38 -5.41 37.51
N ALA A 198 -7.24 -6.34 38.45
CA ALA A 198 -7.73 -6.17 39.83
C ALA A 198 -7.00 -5.04 40.57
N LEU A 199 -5.68 -4.93 40.43
CA LEU A 199 -4.89 -3.85 41.02
C LEU A 199 -5.27 -2.49 40.43
N ALA A 200 -5.45 -2.39 39.11
CA ALA A 200 -5.88 -1.17 38.45
C ALA A 200 -7.29 -0.75 38.88
N TRP A 201 -8.21 -1.71 39.03
CA TRP A 201 -9.55 -1.45 39.55
C TRP A 201 -9.52 -0.95 41.00
N PHE A 202 -8.76 -1.63 41.87
CA PHE A 202 -8.61 -1.24 43.27
C PHE A 202 -8.01 0.17 43.40
N TRP A 203 -6.98 0.48 42.62
CA TRP A 203 -6.35 1.80 42.61
C TRP A 203 -7.30 2.90 42.13
N ARG A 204 -8.04 2.66 41.03
CA ARG A 204 -9.07 3.59 40.53
C ARG A 204 -10.21 3.79 41.54
N SER A 205 -10.66 2.72 42.20
CA SER A 205 -11.69 2.78 43.24
C SER A 205 -11.22 3.62 44.44
N ARG A 206 -9.96 3.42 44.88
CA ARG A 206 -9.35 4.20 45.96
C ARG A 206 -9.20 5.68 45.59
N GLN A 207 -8.84 6.00 44.35
CA GLN A 207 -8.80 7.39 43.87
C GLN A 207 -10.19 8.04 43.86
N LYS A 208 -11.23 7.34 43.39
CA LYS A 208 -12.62 7.86 43.42
C LYS A 208 -13.08 8.10 44.85
N ASN A 209 -12.83 7.19 45.78
CA ASN A 209 -13.17 7.37 47.19
C ASN A 209 -12.42 8.54 47.84
N ARG A 210 -11.16 8.77 47.49
CA ARG A 210 -10.41 9.96 47.95
C ARG A 210 -11.02 11.26 47.43
N LYS A 211 -11.36 11.32 46.14
CA LYS A 211 -12.04 12.49 45.54
C LYS A 211 -13.42 12.73 46.17
N TYR A 212 -14.19 11.68 46.42
CA TYR A 212 -15.50 11.78 47.09
C TYR A 212 -15.37 12.34 48.51
N LYS A 213 -14.43 11.82 49.32
CA LYS A 213 -14.17 12.34 50.67
C LYS A 213 -13.71 13.81 50.66
N TYR A 214 -12.86 14.19 49.70
CA TYR A 214 -12.41 15.58 49.54
C TYR A 214 -13.57 16.53 49.17
N LEU A 215 -14.41 16.14 48.20
CA LEU A 215 -15.59 16.92 47.81
C LEU A 215 -16.60 17.08 48.96
N HIS A 216 -16.81 16.02 49.74
CA HIS A 216 -17.71 16.06 50.89
C HIS A 216 -17.13 16.88 52.07
N SER A 217 -15.80 16.91 52.23
CA SER A 217 -15.14 17.77 53.20
C SER A 217 -15.24 19.26 52.84
N LEU A 218 -15.17 19.60 51.56
CA LEU A 218 -15.35 20.98 51.07
C LEU A 218 -16.79 21.51 51.20
N LYS A 219 -17.78 20.61 51.31
CA LYS A 219 -19.20 20.97 51.45
C LYS A 219 -19.62 21.18 52.91
N ASN A 220 -18.74 20.84 53.85
CA ASN A 220 -18.95 20.94 55.31
C ASN A 220 -18.10 22.06 55.96
N ILE A 221 -17.49 22.93 55.14
CA ILE A 221 -16.84 24.20 55.53
C ILE A 221 -17.71 25.32 54.96
#